data_AF-A0A5Q0QA65-F1
#
_entry.id   AF-A0A5Q0QA65-F1
#
_cell.length_a   1.000
_cell.length_b   1.000
_cell.length_c   1.000
_cell.angle_alpha   90.00
_cell.angle_beta   90.00
_cell.angle_gamma   90.00
#
_symmetry.space_group_name_H-M   'P 1'
#
loop_
_entity.id
_entity.type
_entity.pdbx_description
1 polymer ?
#
loop_
_entity_poly.entity_id
_entity_poly.type
_entity_poly.pdbx_seq_one_letter_code
_entity_poly.pdbx_strand_id
1 'polypeptide(L)'
;MLKKLLVIGFCISLMSCNDDSVVNPLDVKQTVASELKNTVWTPTYAASNESGTHVREDVSKAYFSKVKFVDDVVELTARSGGVVRYGYDITNADNATSIPDPLQITVKTNYANLIFTVPRNYSDMEMYLKIKEDAPLFYEARYQK
;
A
#
# COMPACT_ATOMS: atom_id res chain seq x y z
N MET A 1 70.67 3.21 -16.98
CA MET A 1 70.54 2.98 -18.44
C MET A 1 69.06 2.84 -18.78
N LEU A 2 68.65 3.53 -19.84
CA LEU A 2 67.29 3.64 -20.40
C LEU A 2 66.58 2.29 -20.62
N LYS A 3 65.25 2.26 -20.42
CA LYS A 3 64.31 2.28 -21.56
C LYS A 3 62.88 2.61 -21.12
N LYS A 4 62.31 3.55 -21.87
CA LYS A 4 60.92 4.02 -21.83
C LYS A 4 59.97 2.89 -22.25
N LEU A 5 58.78 2.84 -21.65
CA LEU A 5 57.57 2.50 -22.39
C LEU A 5 56.49 3.51 -22.03
N LEU A 6 56.02 4.23 -23.04
CA LEU A 6 54.91 5.17 -23.01
C LEU A 6 53.81 4.56 -23.86
N VAL A 7 52.62 4.40 -23.29
CA VAL A 7 51.31 4.20 -23.96
C VAL A 7 50.32 4.93 -23.05
N ILE A 8 50.01 6.22 -23.26
CA ILE A 8 48.95 6.82 -24.11
C ILE A 8 47.58 6.15 -23.99
N GLY A 9 46.63 6.95 -23.48
CA GLY A 9 45.21 6.94 -23.85
C GLY A 9 44.32 6.05 -22.98
N PHE A 10 43.06 6.38 -22.71
CA PHE A 10 42.20 7.50 -23.07
C PHE A 10 40.97 7.37 -22.13
N CYS A 11 40.36 8.49 -21.76
CA CYS A 11 39.18 8.57 -20.92
C CYS A 11 38.03 7.69 -21.41
N ILE A 12 37.34 6.96 -20.53
CA ILE A 12 35.89 6.75 -20.65
C ILE A 12 35.29 6.82 -19.24
N SER A 13 34.34 7.74 -19.14
CA SER A 13 33.32 7.95 -18.12
C SER A 13 32.58 6.67 -17.66
N LEU A 14 31.63 6.87 -16.75
CA LEU A 14 30.64 5.93 -16.19
C LEU A 14 31.12 5.39 -14.83
N MET A 15 30.47 5.67 -13.70
CA MET A 15 29.07 5.97 -13.47
C MET A 15 28.96 7.00 -12.35
N SER A 16 28.08 7.98 -12.52
CA SER A 16 27.30 8.48 -11.39
C SER A 16 26.72 7.23 -10.73
N CYS A 17 27.30 6.76 -9.62
CA CYS A 17 26.49 6.09 -8.63
C CYS A 17 25.44 7.14 -8.30
N ASN A 18 24.26 7.02 -8.91
CA ASN A 18 23.07 7.45 -8.21
C ASN A 18 23.26 6.85 -6.82
N ASP A 19 23.32 7.72 -5.81
CA ASP A 19 23.10 7.30 -4.44
C ASP A 19 21.74 6.62 -4.46
N ASP A 20 21.72 5.30 -4.71
CA ASP A 20 20.70 4.42 -4.21
C ASP A 20 20.93 4.43 -2.70
N SER A 21 20.59 5.57 -2.09
CA SER A 21 20.57 5.76 -0.66
C SER A 21 19.68 4.65 -0.15
N VAL A 22 20.28 3.67 0.52
CA VAL A 22 19.56 2.56 1.12
C VAL A 22 18.49 3.18 2.02
N VAL A 23 17.22 3.09 1.60
CA VAL A 23 16.11 3.62 2.38
C VAL A 23 15.79 2.60 3.45
N ASN A 24 15.76 3.00 4.72
CA ASN A 24 15.42 2.06 5.78
C ASN A 24 13.90 1.82 5.79
N PRO A 25 13.44 0.63 6.21
CA PRO A 25 12.01 0.32 6.38
C PRO A 25 11.23 1.36 7.18
N LEU A 26 11.84 1.94 8.23
CA LEU A 26 11.22 2.98 9.04
C LEU A 26 10.95 4.25 8.22
N ASP A 27 11.88 4.63 7.36
CA ASP A 27 11.78 5.82 6.51
C ASP A 27 10.69 5.63 5.45
N VAL A 28 10.56 4.41 4.91
CA VAL A 28 9.43 4.05 4.00
C VAL A 28 8.09 4.23 4.71
N LYS A 29 7.94 3.68 5.91
CA LYS A 29 6.68 3.76 6.67
C LYS A 29 6.31 5.19 7.03
N GLN A 30 7.29 6.00 7.46
CA GLN A 30 7.07 7.42 7.75
C GLN A 30 6.71 8.22 6.49
N THR A 31 7.37 7.94 5.36
CA THR A 31 7.08 8.59 4.08
C THR A 31 5.65 8.30 3.64
N VAL A 32 5.25 7.03 3.62
CA VAL A 32 3.90 6.63 3.22
C VAL A 32 2.84 7.19 4.17
N ALA A 33 3.08 7.18 5.49
CA ALA A 33 2.15 7.77 6.45
C ALA A 33 1.98 9.28 6.22
N SER A 34 3.07 10.01 5.92
CA SER A 34 3.03 11.43 5.57
C SER A 34 2.24 11.69 4.28
N GLU A 35 2.47 10.88 3.24
CA GLU A 35 1.84 11.03 1.92
C GLU A 35 0.35 10.68 1.93
N LEU A 36 -0.07 9.72 2.77
CA LEU A 36 -1.48 9.34 2.93
C LEU A 36 -2.22 10.23 3.92
N LYS A 37 -1.53 11.05 4.72
CA LYS A 37 -2.13 11.79 5.83
C LYS A 37 -3.33 12.63 5.38
N ASN A 38 -4.45 12.48 6.08
CA ASN A 38 -5.72 13.15 5.83
C ASN A 38 -6.34 12.90 4.46
N THR A 39 -5.82 11.97 3.67
CA THR A 39 -6.49 11.51 2.44
C THR A 39 -7.78 10.79 2.81
N VAL A 40 -8.85 11.11 2.09
CA VAL A 40 -10.17 10.49 2.26
C VAL A 40 -10.44 9.71 0.99
N TRP A 41 -10.84 8.46 1.13
CA TRP A 41 -11.05 7.54 0.04
C TRP A 41 -12.51 7.09 0.05
N THR A 42 -13.14 7.18 -1.11
CA THR A 42 -14.55 6.81 -1.31
C THR A 42 -14.66 5.66 -2.31
N PRO A 43 -15.57 4.69 -2.07
CA PRO A 43 -15.64 3.51 -2.90
C PRO A 43 -16.18 3.87 -4.29
N THR A 44 -15.60 3.27 -5.31
CA THR A 44 -16.04 3.34 -6.72
C THR A 44 -16.44 1.96 -7.26
N TYR A 45 -16.12 0.91 -6.51
CA TYR A 45 -16.47 -0.47 -6.80
C TYR A 45 -16.70 -1.23 -5.50
N ALA A 46 -17.62 -2.18 -5.52
CA ALA A 46 -17.86 -3.13 -4.44
C ALA A 46 -18.17 -4.51 -5.02
N ALA A 47 -17.67 -5.54 -4.37
CA ALA A 47 -18.03 -6.92 -4.62
C ALA A 47 -18.02 -7.73 -3.33
N SER A 48 -18.74 -8.84 -3.37
CA SER A 48 -18.79 -9.84 -2.30
C SER A 48 -18.53 -11.21 -2.91
N ASN A 49 -18.02 -12.13 -2.11
CA ASN A 49 -18.05 -13.55 -2.43
C ASN A 49 -18.96 -14.25 -1.44
N GLU A 50 -20.23 -14.41 -1.80
CA GLU A 50 -21.16 -15.17 -0.99
C GLU A 50 -21.14 -16.63 -1.45
N SER A 51 -20.65 -17.52 -0.57
CA SER A 51 -20.69 -18.98 -0.78
C SER A 51 -20.01 -19.46 -2.07
N GLY A 52 -18.89 -18.85 -2.46
CA GLY A 52 -18.11 -19.24 -3.63
C GLY A 52 -18.49 -18.53 -4.92
N THR A 53 -19.52 -17.68 -4.92
CA THR A 53 -19.90 -16.86 -6.08
C THR A 53 -19.41 -15.44 -5.88
N HIS A 54 -18.55 -14.97 -6.78
CA HIS A 54 -18.15 -13.56 -6.84
C HIS A 54 -19.26 -12.73 -7.47
N VAL A 55 -19.77 -11.76 -6.73
CA VAL A 55 -20.90 -10.92 -7.14
C VAL A 55 -20.48 -9.46 -7.06
N ARG A 56 -20.65 -8.75 -8.18
CA ARG A 56 -20.54 -7.29 -8.20
C ARG A 56 -21.75 -6.70 -7.47
N GLU A 57 -21.47 -5.84 -6.50
CA GLU A 57 -22.47 -5.17 -5.70
C GLU A 57 -22.66 -3.72 -6.17
N ASP A 58 -23.75 -3.11 -5.69
CA ASP A 58 -23.88 -1.66 -5.72
C ASP A 58 -22.80 -1.02 -4.83
N VAL A 59 -22.24 0.12 -5.25
CA VAL A 59 -21.18 0.82 -4.50
C VAL A 59 -21.64 1.21 -3.09
N SER A 60 -22.92 1.52 -2.90
CA SER A 60 -23.50 1.79 -1.58
C SER A 60 -23.43 0.61 -0.61
N LYS A 61 -23.21 -0.61 -1.12
CA LYS A 61 -23.02 -1.81 -0.32
C LYS A 61 -21.56 -2.10 0.03
N ALA A 62 -20.61 -1.29 -0.42
CA ALA A 62 -19.21 -1.39 0.02
C ALA A 62 -19.15 -1.48 1.55
N TYR A 63 -18.33 -2.41 2.07
CA TYR A 63 -18.31 -2.70 3.50
C TYR A 63 -17.95 -1.45 4.32
N PHE A 64 -16.94 -0.72 3.86
CA PHE A 64 -16.61 0.62 4.33
C PHE A 64 -17.00 1.65 3.27
N SER A 65 -17.81 2.63 3.68
CA SER A 65 -18.25 3.76 2.86
C SER A 65 -17.20 4.86 2.76
N LYS A 66 -16.21 4.86 3.67
CA LYS A 66 -15.09 5.81 3.68
C LYS A 66 -13.88 5.21 4.37
N VAL A 67 -12.69 5.47 3.82
CA VAL A 67 -11.40 5.15 4.43
C VAL A 67 -10.59 6.44 4.55
N LYS A 68 -10.04 6.74 5.73
CA LYS A 68 -9.23 7.93 5.95
C LYS A 68 -7.97 7.58 6.74
N PHE A 69 -6.81 7.97 6.24
CA PHE A 69 -5.56 7.81 6.98
C PHE A 69 -5.34 9.04 7.88
N VAL A 70 -5.12 8.81 9.17
CA VAL A 70 -4.89 9.85 10.17
C VAL A 70 -3.69 9.43 11.00
N ASP A 71 -2.55 10.07 10.75
CA ASP A 71 -1.28 9.76 11.41
C ASP A 71 -0.92 8.26 11.24
N ASP A 72 -0.87 7.49 12.33
CA ASP A 72 -0.51 6.07 12.35
C ASP A 72 -1.72 5.11 12.34
N VAL A 73 -2.93 5.66 12.20
CA VAL A 73 -4.18 4.89 12.16
C VAL A 73 -4.94 5.10 10.85
N VAL A 74 -5.75 4.10 10.51
CA VAL A 74 -6.77 4.20 9.49
C VAL A 74 -8.14 4.29 10.16
N GLU A 75 -8.88 5.34 9.83
CA GLU A 75 -10.28 5.55 10.21
C GLU A 75 -11.17 4.96 9.11
N LEU A 76 -12.00 4.00 9.49
CA LEU A 76 -12.93 3.32 8.60
C LEU A 76 -14.35 3.70 9.00
N THR A 77 -15.12 4.20 8.05
CA THR A 77 -16.57 4.39 8.23
C THR A 77 -17.28 3.21 7.60
N ALA A 78 -17.97 2.41 8.40
CA ALA A 78 -18.82 1.34 7.93
C ALA A 78 -20.02 1.91 7.15
N ARG A 79 -20.61 1.09 6.26
CA ARG A 79 -21.85 1.46 5.55
C ARG A 79 -23.00 1.92 6.47
N SER A 80 -23.04 1.44 7.71
CA SER A 80 -24.04 1.84 8.72
C SER A 80 -23.77 3.22 9.34
N GLY A 81 -22.67 3.89 8.97
CA GLY A 81 -22.23 5.16 9.53
C GLY A 81 -21.33 5.04 10.77
N GLY A 82 -21.16 3.83 11.31
CA GLY A 82 -20.25 3.59 12.43
C GLY A 82 -18.80 3.86 12.04
N VAL A 83 -18.06 4.56 12.90
CA VAL A 83 -16.65 4.89 12.67
C VAL A 83 -15.77 4.10 13.63
N VAL A 84 -14.74 3.45 13.09
CA VAL A 84 -13.74 2.71 13.85
C VAL A 84 -12.34 3.12 13.42
N ARG A 85 -11.37 3.01 14.33
CA ARG A 85 -9.96 3.30 14.05
C ARG A 85 -9.11 2.09 14.38
N TYR A 86 -8.18 1.80 13.48
CA TYR A 86 -7.23 0.71 13.64
C TYR A 86 -5.82 1.18 13.31
N GLY A 87 -4.83 0.65 14.01
CA GLY A 87 -3.46 0.74 13.53
C GLY A 87 -3.31 -0.06 12.23
N TYR A 88 -2.31 0.27 11.43
CA TYR A 88 -1.95 -0.50 10.25
C TYR A 88 -0.46 -0.78 10.21
N ASP A 89 -0.04 -1.59 9.26
CA ASP A 89 1.36 -1.80 8.92
C ASP A 89 1.53 -1.89 7.40
N ILE A 90 2.70 -1.55 6.89
CA ILE A 90 3.06 -1.73 5.48
C ILE A 90 3.91 -2.98 5.40
N THR A 91 3.26 -4.13 5.23
CA THR A 91 3.88 -5.44 5.43
C THR A 91 4.97 -5.74 4.41
N ASN A 92 4.86 -5.21 3.20
CA ASN A 92 5.88 -5.36 2.18
C ASN A 92 7.01 -4.31 2.25
N ALA A 93 7.02 -3.46 3.28
CA ALA A 93 8.10 -2.49 3.52
C ALA A 93 9.10 -2.93 4.60
N ASP A 94 8.85 -4.00 5.35
CA ASP A 94 9.66 -4.41 6.52
C ASP A 94 11.13 -4.66 6.22
N ASN A 95 11.45 -5.04 4.98
CA ASN A 95 12.83 -5.28 4.53
C ASN A 95 13.10 -4.60 3.18
N ALA A 96 12.29 -3.61 2.81
CA ALA A 96 12.41 -2.95 1.53
C ALA A 96 13.53 -1.90 1.55
N THR A 97 14.34 -1.86 0.49
CA THR A 97 15.38 -0.84 0.27
C THR A 97 14.86 0.38 -0.49
N SER A 98 13.60 0.32 -0.95
CA SER A 98 12.86 1.37 -1.64
C SER A 98 11.37 1.26 -1.32
N ILE A 99 10.60 2.29 -1.63
CA ILE A 99 9.14 2.28 -1.42
C ILE A 99 8.51 1.23 -2.37
N PRO A 100 7.83 0.18 -1.84
CA PRO A 100 7.19 -0.84 -2.67
C PRO A 100 6.11 -0.28 -3.60
N ASP A 101 5.90 -0.94 -4.73
CA ASP A 101 4.80 -0.66 -5.65
C ASP A 101 4.20 -1.99 -6.17
N PRO A 102 2.96 -2.35 -5.77
CA PRO A 102 2.08 -1.60 -4.87
C PRO A 102 2.49 -1.73 -3.39
N LEU A 103 2.06 -0.78 -2.56
CA LEU A 103 2.07 -0.86 -1.10
C LEU A 103 1.03 -1.88 -0.63
N GLN A 104 1.40 -2.74 0.32
CA GLN A 104 0.47 -3.63 1.02
C GLN A 104 0.28 -3.15 2.45
N ILE A 105 -0.89 -2.58 2.72
CA ILE A 105 -1.26 -2.03 4.01
C ILE A 105 -2.17 -3.04 4.73
N THR A 106 -1.64 -3.72 5.73
CA THR A 106 -2.42 -4.65 6.57
C THR A 106 -2.95 -3.91 7.78
N VAL A 107 -4.26 -3.96 7.99
CA VAL A 107 -4.92 -3.28 9.10
C VAL A 107 -5.02 -4.20 10.31
N LYS A 108 -4.59 -3.71 11.48
CA LYS A 108 -4.58 -4.43 12.76
C LYS A 108 -5.99 -4.44 13.36
N THR A 109 -6.83 -5.31 12.82
CA THR A 109 -8.25 -5.46 13.20
C THR A 109 -8.51 -6.79 13.91
N ASN A 110 -9.75 -6.98 14.36
CA ASN A 110 -10.28 -8.27 14.80
C ASN A 110 -10.92 -9.08 13.65
N TYR A 111 -10.91 -8.58 12.42
CA TYR A 111 -11.25 -9.39 11.25
C TYR A 111 -10.12 -10.37 10.96
N ALA A 112 -10.45 -11.49 10.30
CA ALA A 112 -9.43 -12.44 9.87
C ALA A 112 -8.40 -11.81 8.93
N ASN A 113 -8.85 -10.94 8.02
CA ASN A 113 -7.94 -10.21 7.15
C ASN A 113 -8.56 -8.90 6.66
N LEU A 114 -7.82 -7.80 6.76
CA LEU A 114 -8.15 -6.54 6.09
C LEU A 114 -6.86 -5.96 5.51
N ILE A 115 -6.76 -5.97 4.19
CA ILE A 115 -5.62 -5.47 3.44
C ILE A 115 -6.10 -4.39 2.47
N PHE A 116 -5.35 -3.29 2.41
CA PHE A 116 -5.42 -2.34 1.32
C PHE A 116 -4.18 -2.47 0.43
N THR A 117 -4.38 -2.57 -0.87
CA THR A 117 -3.33 -2.51 -1.89
C THR A 117 -3.38 -1.14 -2.55
N VAL A 118 -2.29 -0.40 -2.50
CA VAL A 118 -2.23 1.00 -2.97
C VAL A 118 -1.03 1.16 -3.89
N PRO A 119 -1.19 1.50 -5.19
CA PRO A 119 -0.05 1.82 -6.03
C PRO A 119 0.67 3.04 -5.50
N ARG A 120 1.97 3.15 -5.79
CA ARG A 120 2.84 4.21 -5.25
C ARG A 120 2.42 5.62 -5.65
N ASN A 121 1.73 5.79 -6.78
CA ASN A 121 1.17 7.07 -7.20
C ASN A 121 -0.11 7.46 -6.42
N TYR A 122 -0.62 6.56 -5.58
CA TYR A 122 -1.85 6.71 -4.80
C TYR A 122 -3.06 7.09 -5.68
N SER A 123 -3.18 6.56 -6.91
CA SER A 123 -4.30 6.87 -7.81
C SER A 123 -5.62 6.27 -7.36
N ASP A 124 -5.55 5.11 -6.75
CA ASP A 124 -6.65 4.24 -6.34
C ASP A 124 -6.21 3.40 -5.16
N MET A 125 -7.14 2.68 -4.56
CA MET A 125 -6.87 1.75 -3.47
C MET A 125 -7.82 0.57 -3.61
N GLU A 126 -7.27 -0.63 -3.62
CA GLU A 126 -8.05 -1.86 -3.58
C GLU A 126 -8.11 -2.39 -2.16
N MET A 127 -9.27 -2.88 -1.74
CA MET A 127 -9.48 -3.50 -0.44
C MET A 127 -9.83 -4.97 -0.63
N TYR A 128 -9.23 -5.80 0.21
CA TYR A 128 -9.69 -7.16 0.46
C TYR A 128 -10.01 -7.32 1.95
N LEU A 129 -11.22 -7.75 2.26
CA LEU A 129 -11.70 -7.98 3.63
C LEU A 129 -12.25 -9.40 3.76
N LYS A 130 -11.69 -10.16 4.68
CA LYS A 130 -12.22 -11.44 5.14
C LYS A 130 -12.60 -11.35 6.61
N ILE A 131 -13.87 -11.60 6.94
CA ILE A 131 -14.36 -11.45 8.33
C ILE A 131 -13.86 -12.59 9.22
N LYS A 132 -13.88 -13.83 8.72
CA LYS A 132 -13.47 -15.05 9.47
C LYS A 132 -12.59 -15.93 8.59
N GLU A 133 -11.58 -16.58 9.18
CA GLU A 133 -10.59 -17.39 8.44
C GLU A 133 -11.23 -18.55 7.68
N ASP A 134 -12.15 -19.27 8.31
CA ASP A 134 -12.79 -20.46 7.72
C ASP A 134 -14.08 -20.14 6.92
N ALA A 135 -14.46 -18.87 6.81
CA ALA A 135 -15.65 -18.50 6.04
C ALA A 135 -15.29 -18.30 4.55
N PRO A 136 -16.15 -18.75 3.61
CA PRO A 136 -15.98 -18.43 2.19
C PRO A 136 -16.25 -16.94 1.90
N LEU A 137 -16.89 -16.24 2.84
CA LEU A 137 -17.29 -14.85 2.68
C LEU A 137 -16.11 -13.87 2.77
N PHE A 138 -15.91 -13.14 1.68
CA PHE A 138 -15.03 -11.97 1.64
C PHE A 138 -15.68 -10.81 0.88
N TYR A 139 -15.15 -9.62 1.09
CA TYR A 139 -15.57 -8.38 0.45
C TYR A 139 -14.39 -7.74 -0.25
N GLU A 140 -14.66 -7.16 -1.40
CA GLU A 140 -13.71 -6.40 -2.17
C GLU A 140 -14.29 -5.01 -2.45
N ALA A 141 -13.43 -4.01 -2.48
CA ALA A 141 -13.83 -2.68 -2.91
C ALA A 141 -12.65 -1.97 -3.57
N ARG A 142 -12.94 -1.04 -4.46
CA ARG A 142 -11.95 -0.08 -4.97
C ARG A 142 -12.35 1.32 -4.53
N TYR A 143 -11.36 2.15 -4.24
CA TYR A 143 -11.55 3.50 -3.74
C TYR A 143 -10.76 4.51 -4.56
N GLN A 144 -11.24 5.74 -4.57
CA GLN A 144 -10.55 6.92 -5.10
C GLN A 144 -10.63 8.07 -4.10
N LYS A 145 -9.64 8.98 -4.18
CA LYS A 145 -9.55 10.19 -3.34
C LYS A 145 -10.51 11.29 -3.78
#